data_AF-A0A3D8P3N9-F1
#
_entry.id   AF-A0A3D8P3N9-F1
#
_cell.length_a   1.000
_cell.length_b   1.000
_cell.length_c   1.000
_cell.angle_alpha   90.00
_cell.angle_beta   90.00
_cell.angle_gamma   90.00
#
_symmetry.space_group_name_H-M   'P 1'
#
loop_
_entity.id
_entity.type
_entity.pdbx_description
1 polymer ?
#
loop_
_entity_poly.entity_id
_entity_poly.type
_entity_poly.pdbx_seq_one_letter_code
_entity_poly.pdbx_strand_id
1 'polypeptide(L)'
;MGELLKKITKAAGLRLEELASGDQGEDFYPLLVLFSAILCGYPLDKVLPLAAGVKFLFWGNVLHRRAVLGSGSKTRSRLLWGDYCYGVLFYLLAEEELRRCLAPLARVVKAHCEAPFIPSGREFGAAREVLALLGGESCCLPALLAGKKRWEKELYGFGFAFGQAHALLLSKGMTAEAERVLSEARSYLLSLPGGEGREGLERLVESLLLIPAQSKECSEAR
;
A
#
# COMPACT_ATOMS: atom_id res chain seq x y z
N MET A 1 8.45 12.70 9.79
CA MET A 1 7.57 11.50 9.69
C MET A 1 7.11 11.00 11.05
N GLY A 2 8.03 10.71 12.00
CA GLY A 2 7.67 10.15 13.32
C GLY A 2 6.77 11.02 14.19
N GLU A 3 6.81 12.35 14.09
CA GLU A 3 6.02 13.24 14.95
C GLU A 3 4.56 13.41 14.49
N LEU A 4 4.32 13.46 13.17
CA LEU A 4 2.97 13.49 12.58
C LEU A 4 2.26 12.14 12.80
N LEU A 5 2.96 11.03 12.56
CA LEU A 5 2.46 9.69 12.88
C LEU A 5 2.18 9.53 14.37
N LYS A 6 3.04 10.05 15.27
CA LYS A 6 2.80 10.07 16.72
C LYS A 6 1.58 10.93 17.09
N LYS A 7 1.37 12.09 16.45
CA LYS A 7 0.19 12.93 16.68
C LYS A 7 -1.10 12.23 16.24
N ILE A 8 -1.09 11.57 15.08
CA ILE A 8 -2.27 10.87 14.54
C ILE A 8 -2.57 9.60 15.35
N THR A 9 -1.57 8.79 15.71
CA THR A 9 -1.77 7.60 16.56
C THR A 9 -2.20 7.95 17.98
N LYS A 10 -1.67 9.05 18.55
CA LYS A 10 -2.07 9.57 19.87
C LYS A 10 -3.50 10.13 19.86
N ALA A 11 -3.93 10.80 18.79
CA ALA A 11 -5.30 11.29 18.63
C ALA A 11 -6.32 10.13 18.44
N ALA A 12 -5.86 9.01 17.89
CA ALA A 12 -6.69 7.83 17.60
C ALA A 12 -6.86 6.86 18.79
N GLY A 13 -6.13 7.03 19.89
CA GLY A 13 -6.11 6.04 20.99
C GLY A 13 -5.54 4.67 20.60
N LEU A 14 -4.82 4.59 19.48
CA LEU A 14 -4.25 3.36 18.92
C LEU A 14 -3.04 2.92 19.75
N ARG A 15 -3.09 1.73 20.35
CA ARG A 15 -1.87 1.07 20.85
C ARG A 15 -1.09 0.57 19.63
N LEU A 16 0.08 1.16 19.39
CA LEU A 16 1.01 0.77 18.32
C LEU A 16 1.26 -0.75 18.27
N GLU A 17 1.18 -1.43 19.41
CA GLU A 17 1.35 -2.88 19.58
C GLU A 17 0.27 -3.73 18.86
N GLU A 18 -0.95 -3.21 18.66
CA GLU A 18 -2.03 -3.91 17.93
C GLU A 18 -1.88 -3.78 16.40
N LEU A 19 -1.19 -2.73 15.94
CA LEU A 19 -0.83 -2.49 14.53
C LEU A 19 0.50 -3.18 14.17
N ALA A 20 1.44 -3.21 15.12
CA ALA A 20 2.82 -3.66 14.93
C ALA A 20 3.02 -5.18 14.96
N SER A 21 1.96 -5.99 14.95
CA SER A 21 2.08 -7.43 14.69
C SER A 21 2.30 -7.69 13.18
N GLY A 22 3.46 -7.26 12.70
CA GLY A 22 4.28 -7.97 11.72
C GLY A 22 3.79 -8.11 10.28
N ASP A 23 3.18 -7.10 9.66
CA ASP A 23 3.06 -7.15 8.18
C ASP A 23 4.33 -6.57 7.54
N GLN A 24 5.06 -7.44 6.84
CA GLN A 24 6.25 -7.07 6.10
C GLN A 24 5.83 -6.15 4.95
N GLY A 25 6.37 -4.93 4.93
CA GLY A 25 6.10 -3.96 3.87
C GLY A 25 5.09 -2.87 4.17
N GLU A 26 4.68 -2.69 5.43
CA GLU A 26 3.80 -1.60 5.87
C GLU A 26 4.25 -0.19 5.42
N ASP A 27 5.55 0.02 5.27
CA ASP A 27 6.10 1.32 4.87
C ASP A 27 6.35 1.45 3.37
N PHE A 28 6.15 0.39 2.55
CA PHE A 28 6.39 0.48 1.11
C PHE A 28 5.48 1.49 0.43
N TYR A 29 4.17 1.39 0.62
CA TYR A 29 3.21 2.25 -0.09
C TYR A 29 3.35 3.74 0.25
N PRO A 30 3.54 4.14 1.52
CA PRO A 30 3.89 5.52 1.84
C PRO A 30 5.21 5.97 1.21
N LEU A 31 6.24 5.11 1.17
CA LEU A 31 7.52 5.44 0.53
C LEU A 31 7.39 5.55 -1.00
N LEU A 32 6.53 4.75 -1.64
CA LEU A 32 6.20 4.88 -3.06
C LEU A 32 5.65 6.29 -3.37
N VAL A 33 4.75 6.80 -2.51
CA VAL A 33 4.24 8.17 -2.62
C VAL A 33 5.37 9.18 -2.50
N LEU A 34 6.22 9.06 -1.47
CA LEU A 34 7.28 10.04 -1.20
C LEU A 34 8.33 10.09 -2.31
N PHE A 35 8.84 8.94 -2.76
CA PHE A 35 9.85 8.91 -3.82
C PHE A 35 9.28 9.31 -5.19
N SER A 36 8.02 9.00 -5.46
CA SER A 36 7.34 9.49 -6.67
C SER A 36 7.13 11.00 -6.62
N ALA A 37 6.87 11.58 -5.44
CA ALA A 37 6.80 13.02 -5.25
C ALA A 37 8.15 13.70 -5.49
N ILE A 38 9.24 13.15 -4.95
CA ILE A 38 10.61 13.62 -5.20
C ILE A 38 10.91 13.59 -6.70
N LEU A 39 10.62 12.47 -7.37
CA LEU A 39 10.80 12.32 -8.82
C LEU A 39 9.99 13.37 -9.60
N CYS A 40 8.77 13.66 -9.14
CA CYS A 40 7.89 14.63 -9.77
C CYS A 40 8.24 16.09 -9.48
N GLY A 41 9.14 16.36 -8.52
CA GLY A 41 9.43 17.69 -7.98
C GLY A 41 8.26 18.28 -7.19
N TYR A 42 7.43 17.44 -6.56
CA TYR A 42 6.31 17.89 -5.75
C TYR A 42 6.76 18.12 -4.29
N PRO A 43 6.33 19.22 -3.64
CA PRO A 43 6.75 19.52 -2.26
C PRO A 43 6.37 18.42 -1.27
N LEU A 44 7.36 17.95 -0.48
CA LEU A 44 7.16 16.84 0.45
C LEU A 44 6.19 17.17 1.58
N ASP A 45 6.23 18.39 2.10
CA ASP A 45 5.29 18.90 3.11
C ASP A 45 3.83 18.75 2.66
N LYS A 46 3.56 18.98 1.37
CA LYS A 46 2.22 18.85 0.77
C LYS A 46 1.81 17.41 0.45
N VAL A 47 2.76 16.50 0.28
CA VAL A 47 2.48 15.09 -0.05
C VAL A 47 2.42 14.17 1.16
N LEU A 48 2.97 14.62 2.29
CA LEU A 48 2.99 13.85 3.54
C LEU A 48 1.59 13.38 3.98
N PRO A 49 0.52 14.20 3.90
CA PRO A 49 -0.81 13.73 4.24
C PRO A 49 -1.32 12.62 3.32
N LEU A 50 -0.98 12.67 2.03
CA LEU A 50 -1.29 11.58 1.09
C LEU A 50 -0.56 10.30 1.48
N ALA A 51 0.74 10.38 1.78
CA ALA A 51 1.52 9.22 2.19
C ALA A 51 0.97 8.59 3.49
N ALA A 52 0.56 9.43 4.45
CA ALA A 52 -0.11 8.98 5.66
C ALA A 52 -1.47 8.32 5.36
N GLY A 53 -2.29 8.94 4.51
CA GLY A 53 -3.58 8.39 4.08
C GLY A 53 -3.42 7.02 3.41
N VAL A 54 -2.44 6.86 2.53
CA VAL A 54 -2.10 5.57 1.89
C VAL A 54 -1.69 4.51 2.93
N LYS A 55 -0.97 4.90 3.99
CA LYS A 55 -0.66 3.99 5.10
C LYS A 55 -1.93 3.50 5.81
N PHE A 56 -2.85 4.42 6.11
CA PHE A 56 -4.14 4.06 6.72
C PHE A 56 -4.98 3.20 5.79
N LEU A 57 -4.98 3.46 4.49
CA LEU A 57 -5.66 2.61 3.50
C LEU A 57 -5.12 1.18 3.53
N PHE A 58 -3.79 1.02 3.54
CA PHE A 58 -3.16 -0.30 3.65
C PHE A 58 -3.56 -1.00 4.96
N TRP A 59 -3.44 -0.32 6.10
CA TRP A 59 -3.82 -0.88 7.39
C TRP A 59 -5.31 -1.24 7.47
N GLY A 60 -6.19 -0.42 6.90
CA GLY A 60 -7.62 -0.73 6.80
C GLY A 60 -7.86 -2.05 6.07
N ASN A 61 -7.25 -2.22 4.89
CA ASN A 61 -7.34 -3.45 4.12
C ASN A 61 -6.83 -4.67 4.90
N VAL A 62 -5.70 -4.53 5.61
CA VAL A 62 -5.11 -5.61 6.42
C VAL A 62 -6.03 -5.99 7.58
N LEU A 63 -6.55 -4.99 8.31
CA LEU A 63 -7.41 -5.19 9.47
C LEU A 63 -8.72 -5.86 9.08
N HIS A 64 -9.38 -5.36 8.03
CA HIS A 64 -10.60 -5.96 7.49
C HIS A 64 -10.33 -7.40 7.06
N ARG A 65 -9.27 -7.67 6.29
CA ARG A 65 -8.91 -9.04 5.88
C ARG A 65 -8.69 -9.98 7.08
N ARG A 66 -7.92 -9.53 8.09
CA ARG A 66 -7.69 -10.29 9.34
C ARG A 66 -8.96 -10.47 10.18
N ALA A 67 -9.94 -9.59 10.03
CA ALA A 67 -11.24 -9.73 10.67
C ALA A 67 -12.04 -10.86 10.02
N VAL A 68 -12.08 -10.92 8.69
CA VAL A 68 -12.81 -11.98 7.98
C VAL A 68 -12.19 -13.37 8.20
N LEU A 69 -10.85 -13.46 8.32
CA LEU A 69 -10.15 -14.70 8.63
C LEU A 69 -10.23 -15.12 10.12
N GLY A 70 -10.63 -14.21 11.01
CA GLY A 70 -10.63 -14.43 12.46
C GLY A 70 -12.00 -14.77 13.04
N SER A 71 -12.03 -15.38 14.22
CA SER A 71 -13.24 -15.58 15.01
C SER A 71 -13.18 -14.85 16.36
N GLY A 72 -14.35 -14.50 16.92
CA GLY A 72 -14.49 -13.95 18.27
C GLY A 72 -14.38 -12.42 18.39
N SER A 73 -14.16 -11.92 19.62
CA SER A 73 -14.17 -10.49 19.96
C SER A 73 -13.12 -9.64 19.23
N LYS A 74 -12.01 -10.28 18.81
CA LYS A 74 -10.97 -9.64 18.00
C LYS A 74 -11.46 -9.26 16.59
N THR A 75 -12.44 -10.00 16.04
CA THR A 75 -13.03 -9.69 14.73
C THR A 75 -13.76 -8.36 14.74
N ARG A 76 -14.63 -8.11 15.73
CA ARG A 76 -15.36 -6.83 15.85
C ARG A 76 -14.40 -5.65 15.99
N SER A 77 -13.37 -5.78 16.83
CA SER A 77 -12.39 -4.72 17.05
C SER A 77 -11.61 -4.39 15.77
N ARG A 78 -11.20 -5.42 15.00
CA ARG A 78 -10.51 -5.24 13.73
C ARG A 78 -11.38 -4.58 12.65
N LEU A 79 -12.67 -4.94 12.58
CA LEU A 79 -13.60 -4.27 11.66
C LEU A 79 -13.69 -2.77 11.96
N LEU A 80 -13.94 -2.42 13.22
CA LEU A 80 -14.05 -1.02 13.64
C LEU A 80 -12.75 -0.24 13.43
N TRP A 81 -11.60 -0.85 13.71
CA TRP A 81 -10.32 -0.21 13.44
C TRP A 81 -10.06 -0.04 11.94
N GLY A 82 -10.45 -1.00 11.10
CA GLY A 82 -10.35 -0.85 9.65
C GLY A 82 -11.23 0.27 9.12
N ASP A 83 -12.46 0.38 9.60
CA ASP A 83 -13.38 1.47 9.26
C ASP A 83 -12.83 2.82 9.70
N TYR A 84 -12.25 2.87 10.91
CA TYR A 84 -11.56 4.05 11.42
C TYR A 84 -10.39 4.47 10.50
N CYS A 85 -9.57 3.52 10.03
CA CYS A 85 -8.49 3.82 9.10
C CYS A 85 -8.99 4.44 7.79
N TYR A 86 -10.06 3.93 7.20
CA TYR A 86 -10.68 4.54 6.02
C TYR A 86 -11.23 5.93 6.33
N GLY A 87 -11.86 6.11 7.49
CA GLY A 87 -12.32 7.43 7.96
C GLY A 87 -11.18 8.44 8.06
N VAL A 88 -10.04 8.06 8.64
CA VAL A 88 -8.84 8.91 8.76
C VAL A 88 -8.27 9.25 7.38
N LEU A 89 -8.23 8.30 6.44
CA LEU A 89 -7.84 8.60 5.07
C LEU A 89 -8.70 9.72 4.48
N PHE A 90 -10.04 9.59 4.52
CA PHE A 90 -10.93 10.59 3.95
C PHE A 90 -10.84 11.94 4.64
N TYR A 91 -10.67 11.94 5.97
CA TYR A 91 -10.40 13.15 6.74
C TYR A 91 -9.13 13.86 6.26
N LEU A 92 -8.00 13.13 6.16
CA LEU A 92 -6.73 13.71 5.68
C LEU A 92 -6.84 14.26 4.25
N LEU A 93 -7.54 13.57 3.36
CA LEU A 93 -7.75 14.06 1.99
C LEU A 93 -8.63 15.31 1.92
N ALA A 94 -9.60 15.44 2.82
CA ALA A 94 -10.52 16.57 2.87
C ALA A 94 -9.85 17.82 3.44
N GLU A 95 -9.15 17.69 4.57
CA GLU A 95 -8.47 18.80 5.27
C GLU A 95 -7.34 19.40 4.43
N GLU A 96 -6.63 18.58 3.67
CA GLU A 96 -5.43 19.00 2.92
C GLU A 96 -5.73 19.32 1.45
N GLU A 97 -7.01 19.51 1.12
CA GLU A 97 -7.51 19.84 -0.23
C GLU A 97 -7.11 18.83 -1.32
N LEU A 98 -6.78 17.59 -0.95
CA LEU A 98 -6.37 16.50 -1.85
C LEU A 98 -7.56 15.79 -2.52
N ARG A 99 -8.63 16.53 -2.82
CA ARG A 99 -9.88 15.98 -3.40
C ARG A 99 -9.65 15.21 -4.70
N ARG A 100 -8.63 15.57 -5.48
CA ARG A 100 -8.25 14.88 -6.74
C ARG A 100 -7.77 13.44 -6.50
N CYS A 101 -7.34 13.10 -5.29
CA CYS A 101 -6.91 11.76 -4.90
C CYS A 101 -8.07 10.87 -4.46
N LEU A 102 -9.26 11.44 -4.19
CA LEU A 102 -10.40 10.71 -3.65
C LEU A 102 -10.87 9.59 -4.58
N ALA A 103 -11.18 9.91 -5.84
CA ALA A 103 -11.69 8.92 -6.78
C ALA A 103 -10.69 7.78 -7.04
N PRO A 104 -9.39 8.04 -7.27
CA PRO A 104 -8.39 6.98 -7.38
C PRO A 104 -8.31 6.07 -6.15
N LEU A 105 -8.24 6.62 -4.94
CA LEU A 105 -8.13 5.82 -3.72
C LEU A 105 -9.43 5.08 -3.38
N ALA A 106 -10.59 5.66 -3.72
CA ALA A 106 -11.88 4.97 -3.59
C ALA A 106 -11.98 3.74 -4.49
N ARG A 107 -11.28 3.70 -5.65
CA ARG A 107 -11.21 2.48 -6.47
C ARG A 107 -10.49 1.35 -5.75
N VAL A 108 -9.44 1.66 -4.99
CA VAL A 108 -8.71 0.67 -4.18
C VAL A 108 -9.62 0.10 -3.08
N VAL A 109 -10.35 0.97 -2.37
CA VAL A 109 -11.33 0.56 -1.36
C VAL A 109 -12.43 -0.30 -1.99
N LYS A 110 -12.97 0.14 -3.13
CA LYS A 110 -13.99 -0.61 -3.87
C LYS A 110 -13.51 -2.01 -4.25
N ALA A 111 -12.31 -2.12 -4.84
CA ALA A 111 -11.72 -3.41 -5.19
C ALA A 111 -11.51 -4.30 -3.96
N HIS A 112 -11.17 -3.71 -2.81
CA HIS A 112 -11.08 -4.45 -1.55
C HIS A 112 -12.44 -4.97 -1.09
N CYS A 113 -13.50 -4.17 -1.18
CA CYS A 113 -14.85 -4.59 -0.79
C CYS A 113 -15.45 -5.62 -1.76
N GLU A 114 -15.13 -5.55 -3.05
CA GLU A 114 -15.63 -6.47 -4.08
C GLU A 114 -14.82 -7.76 -4.20
N ALA A 115 -13.63 -7.81 -3.60
CA ALA A 115 -12.78 -8.99 -3.55
C ALA A 115 -13.55 -10.19 -2.98
N PRO A 116 -13.76 -11.28 -3.76
CA PRO A 116 -14.47 -12.44 -3.25
C PRO A 116 -13.67 -13.05 -2.10
N PHE A 117 -14.30 -13.12 -0.92
CA PHE A 117 -13.73 -13.81 0.22
C PHE A 117 -13.84 -15.31 -0.02
N ILE A 118 -12.69 -15.98 -0.17
CA ILE A 118 -12.64 -17.41 -0.39
C ILE A 118 -11.92 -18.05 0.81
N PRO A 119 -12.65 -18.68 1.75
CA PRO A 119 -12.09 -19.28 2.96
C PRO A 119 -11.03 -20.37 2.72
N SER A 120 -10.90 -20.87 1.48
CA SER A 120 -10.00 -21.96 1.11
C SER A 120 -8.55 -21.54 0.82
N GLY A 121 -8.15 -20.31 1.17
CA GLY A 121 -6.79 -19.82 0.96
C GLY A 121 -6.45 -19.55 -0.52
N ARG A 122 -7.45 -19.54 -1.42
CA ARG A 122 -7.30 -19.14 -2.84
C ARG A 122 -7.52 -17.64 -3.08
N GLU A 123 -7.48 -16.82 -2.03
CA GLU A 123 -7.68 -15.35 -2.08
C GLU A 123 -6.58 -14.57 -2.80
N PHE A 124 -5.54 -15.26 -3.29
CA PHE A 124 -4.35 -14.62 -3.85
C PHE A 124 -4.66 -13.69 -5.02
N GLY A 125 -5.67 -13.99 -5.84
CA GLY A 125 -6.06 -13.14 -6.96
C GLY A 125 -6.56 -11.76 -6.52
N ALA A 126 -7.47 -11.73 -5.54
CA ALA A 126 -8.10 -10.50 -5.10
C ALA A 126 -7.16 -9.64 -4.22
N ALA A 127 -6.38 -10.28 -3.34
CA ALA A 127 -5.35 -9.58 -2.57
C ALA A 127 -4.27 -8.98 -3.50
N ARG A 128 -3.90 -9.71 -4.57
CA ARG A 128 -2.98 -9.20 -5.59
C ARG A 128 -3.53 -7.98 -6.30
N GLU A 129 -4.80 -8.00 -6.72
CA GLU A 129 -5.43 -6.86 -7.40
C GLU A 129 -5.47 -5.62 -6.50
N VAL A 130 -5.88 -5.77 -5.24
CA VAL A 130 -5.93 -4.66 -4.27
C VAL A 130 -4.54 -4.05 -4.06
N LEU A 131 -3.51 -4.88 -3.85
CA LEU A 131 -2.14 -4.39 -3.65
C LEU A 131 -1.55 -3.78 -4.92
N ALA A 132 -1.90 -4.30 -6.09
CA ALA A 132 -1.51 -3.73 -7.38
C ALA A 132 -2.13 -2.35 -7.58
N LEU A 133 -3.44 -2.21 -7.38
CA LEU A 133 -4.14 -0.92 -7.46
C LEU A 133 -3.55 0.08 -6.45
N LEU A 134 -3.36 -0.35 -5.19
CA LEU A 134 -2.76 0.50 -4.16
C LEU A 134 -1.36 0.98 -4.57
N GLY A 135 -0.52 0.09 -5.08
CA GLY A 135 0.82 0.44 -5.56
C GLY A 135 0.78 1.42 -6.72
N GLY A 136 -0.07 1.16 -7.72
CA GLY A 136 -0.23 2.02 -8.90
C GLY A 136 -0.68 3.43 -8.52
N GLU A 137 -1.69 3.54 -7.67
CA GLU A 137 -2.18 4.85 -7.19
C GLU A 137 -1.15 5.56 -6.30
N SER A 138 -0.42 4.81 -5.45
CA SER A 138 0.63 5.38 -4.59
C SER A 138 1.72 6.08 -5.41
N CYS A 139 2.12 5.53 -6.56
CA CYS A 139 3.11 6.14 -7.43
C CYS A 139 2.53 7.24 -8.34
N CYS A 140 1.32 7.05 -8.84
CA CYS A 140 0.69 7.95 -9.82
C CYS A 140 0.20 9.27 -9.20
N LEU A 141 -0.38 9.23 -8.00
CA LEU A 141 -1.01 10.40 -7.39
C LEU A 141 -0.06 11.61 -7.20
N PRO A 142 1.21 11.43 -6.81
CA PRO A 142 2.16 12.55 -6.80
C PRO A 142 2.37 13.21 -8.17
N ALA A 143 2.38 12.43 -9.26
CA ALA A 143 2.46 12.98 -10.62
C ALA A 143 1.20 13.76 -10.98
N LEU A 144 0.02 13.24 -10.61
CA LEU A 144 -1.26 13.92 -10.81
C LEU A 144 -1.31 15.28 -10.10
N LEU A 145 -0.82 15.34 -8.86
CA LEU A 145 -0.75 16.55 -8.05
C LEU A 145 0.29 17.55 -8.59
N ALA A 146 1.42 17.06 -9.10
CA ALA A 146 2.46 17.87 -9.73
C ALA A 146 2.14 18.28 -11.18
N GLY A 147 1.04 17.80 -11.76
CA GLY A 147 0.67 18.05 -13.17
C GLY A 147 1.58 17.37 -14.18
N LYS A 148 2.28 16.29 -13.80
CA LYS A 148 3.26 15.57 -14.63
C LYS A 148 2.60 14.44 -15.45
N LYS A 149 1.64 14.79 -16.31
CA LYS A 149 0.85 13.83 -17.12
C LYS A 149 1.69 12.79 -17.87
N ARG A 150 2.86 13.20 -18.37
CA ARG A 150 3.79 12.33 -19.12
C ARG A 150 4.42 11.20 -18.30
N TRP A 151 4.29 11.23 -16.97
CA TRP A 151 4.84 10.23 -16.05
C TRP A 151 3.75 9.43 -15.34
N GLU A 152 2.49 9.85 -15.43
CA GLU A 152 1.37 9.21 -14.73
C GLU A 152 1.24 7.72 -15.12
N LYS A 153 1.36 7.41 -16.42
CA LYS A 153 1.24 6.05 -16.94
C LYS A 153 2.37 5.16 -16.47
N GLU A 154 3.61 5.64 -16.56
CA GLU A 154 4.82 4.90 -16.21
C GLU A 154 4.90 4.68 -14.69
N LEU A 155 4.58 5.71 -13.89
CA LEU A 155 4.52 5.59 -12.43
C LEU A 155 3.39 4.66 -11.99
N TYR A 156 2.21 4.75 -12.60
CA TYR A 156 1.12 3.81 -12.34
C TYR A 156 1.54 2.38 -12.70
N GLY A 157 2.11 2.17 -13.89
CA GLY A 157 2.59 0.85 -14.34
C GLY A 157 3.64 0.26 -13.40
N PHE A 158 4.63 1.07 -13.00
CA PHE A 158 5.63 0.70 -12.01
C PHE A 158 4.97 0.29 -10.68
N GLY A 159 4.16 1.15 -10.09
CA GLY A 159 3.52 0.91 -8.80
C GLY A 159 2.58 -0.30 -8.85
N PHE A 160 1.89 -0.51 -9.96
CA PHE A 160 0.99 -1.63 -10.16
C PHE A 160 1.75 -2.96 -10.22
N ALA A 161 2.85 -3.01 -11.00
CA ALA A 161 3.73 -4.16 -11.03
C ALA A 161 4.40 -4.41 -9.66
N PHE A 162 4.84 -3.35 -8.97
CA PHE A 162 5.37 -3.44 -7.60
C PHE A 162 4.36 -4.09 -6.64
N GLY A 163 3.11 -3.63 -6.64
CA GLY A 163 2.06 -4.18 -5.79
C GLY A 163 1.72 -5.64 -6.09
N GLN A 164 1.74 -6.02 -7.38
CA GLN A 164 1.60 -7.43 -7.77
C GLN A 164 2.77 -8.29 -7.28
N ALA A 165 4.01 -7.81 -7.45
CA ALA A 165 5.20 -8.51 -6.97
C ALA A 165 5.15 -8.68 -5.45
N HIS A 166 4.77 -7.63 -4.72
CA HIS A 166 4.60 -7.67 -3.27
C HIS A 166 3.61 -8.77 -2.85
N ALA A 167 2.44 -8.84 -3.50
CA ALA A 167 1.45 -9.88 -3.24
C ALA A 167 1.96 -11.31 -3.55
N LEU A 168 2.70 -11.47 -4.66
CA LEU A 168 3.29 -12.76 -5.05
C LEU A 168 4.36 -13.21 -4.06
N LEU A 169 5.23 -12.31 -3.61
CA LEU A 169 6.30 -12.61 -2.66
C LEU A 169 5.74 -12.99 -1.28
N LEU A 170 4.76 -12.25 -0.77
CA LEU A 170 4.09 -12.60 0.49
C LEU A 170 3.42 -13.98 0.44
N SER A 171 2.85 -14.36 -0.71
CA SER A 171 2.05 -15.57 -0.84
C SER A 171 2.83 -16.83 -1.22
N LYS A 172 3.80 -16.71 -2.11
CA LYS A 172 4.51 -17.82 -2.73
C LYS A 172 6.03 -17.72 -2.61
N GLY A 173 6.54 -16.61 -2.09
CA GLY A 173 7.96 -16.27 -2.16
C GLY A 173 8.43 -15.98 -3.58
N MET A 174 9.74 -16.06 -3.80
CA MET A 174 10.33 -15.84 -5.11
C MET A 174 9.95 -16.96 -6.08
N THR A 175 9.37 -16.59 -7.21
CA THR A 175 8.95 -17.50 -8.29
C THR A 175 9.26 -16.85 -9.64
N ALA A 176 9.31 -17.63 -10.72
CA ALA A 176 9.47 -17.09 -12.08
C ALA A 176 8.40 -16.04 -12.44
N GLU A 177 7.19 -16.17 -11.89
CA GLU A 177 6.13 -15.16 -12.05
C GLU A 177 6.49 -13.86 -11.32
N ALA A 178 6.95 -13.94 -10.07
CA ALA A 178 7.37 -12.78 -9.30
C ALA A 178 8.57 -12.07 -9.96
N GLU A 179 9.56 -12.82 -10.44
CA GLU A 179 10.71 -12.29 -11.17
C GLU A 179 10.29 -11.55 -12.44
N ARG A 180 9.36 -12.12 -13.22
CA ARG A 180 8.82 -11.48 -14.42
C ARG A 180 8.13 -10.16 -14.09
N VAL A 181 7.31 -10.12 -13.04
CA VAL A 181 6.60 -8.91 -12.60
C VAL A 181 7.58 -7.85 -12.07
N LEU A 182 8.63 -8.25 -11.34
CA LEU A 182 9.69 -7.35 -10.88
C LEU A 182 10.48 -6.76 -12.06
N SER A 183 10.76 -7.57 -13.08
CA SER A 183 11.38 -7.10 -14.33
C SER A 183 10.50 -6.08 -15.05
N GLU A 184 9.19 -6.33 -15.11
CA GLU A 184 8.21 -5.38 -15.63
C GLU A 184 8.23 -4.06 -14.84
N ALA A 185 8.21 -4.11 -13.51
CA ALA A 185 8.33 -2.91 -12.67
C ALA A 185 9.60 -2.11 -13.00
N ARG A 186 10.76 -2.77 -13.08
CA ARG A 186 12.04 -2.13 -13.43
C ARG A 186 12.00 -1.49 -14.82
N SER A 187 11.32 -2.12 -15.79
CA SER A 187 11.19 -1.56 -17.15
C SER A 187 10.47 -0.21 -17.18
N TYR A 188 9.46 -0.02 -16.34
CA TYR A 188 8.78 1.27 -16.21
C TYR A 188 9.72 2.34 -15.61
N LEU A 189 10.52 1.99 -14.60
CA LEU A 189 11.50 2.91 -14.01
C LEU A 189 12.54 3.41 -15.04
N LEU A 190 12.97 2.57 -15.97
CA LEU A 190 13.94 2.95 -17.01
C LEU A 190 13.44 4.10 -17.90
N SER A 191 12.13 4.25 -18.06
CA SER A 191 11.51 5.33 -18.84
C SER A 191 11.35 6.65 -18.07
N LEU A 192 11.57 6.64 -16.75
CA LEU A 192 11.49 7.80 -15.89
C LEU A 192 12.84 8.51 -15.78
N PRO A 193 12.86 9.84 -15.53
CA PRO A 193 14.11 10.56 -15.33
C PRO A 193 14.91 9.98 -14.17
N GLY A 194 16.24 9.98 -14.30
CA GLY A 194 17.14 9.64 -13.21
C GLY A 194 17.11 10.67 -12.07
N GLY A 195 17.67 10.28 -10.93
CA GLY A 195 17.78 11.11 -9.72
C GLY A 195 17.23 10.40 -8.48
N GLU A 196 17.27 11.10 -7.35
CA GLU A 196 17.00 10.53 -6.02
C GLU A 196 15.63 9.84 -5.90
N GLY A 197 14.60 10.39 -6.56
CA GLY A 197 13.27 9.79 -6.58
C GLY A 197 13.27 8.42 -7.26
N ARG A 198 13.91 8.29 -8.44
CA ARG A 198 13.98 7.00 -9.16
C ARG A 198 14.82 5.99 -8.40
N GLU A 199 15.98 6.41 -7.90
CA GLU A 199 16.86 5.56 -7.07
C GLU A 199 16.14 5.08 -5.79
N GLY A 200 15.30 5.93 -5.20
CA GLY A 200 14.44 5.56 -4.07
C GLY A 200 13.46 4.45 -4.43
N LEU A 201 12.77 4.57 -5.57
CA LEU A 201 11.86 3.54 -6.07
C LEU A 201 12.60 2.23 -6.41
N GLU A 202 13.80 2.31 -7.00
CA GLU A 202 14.67 1.15 -7.25
C GLU A 202 15.03 0.43 -5.94
N ARG A 203 15.42 1.18 -4.89
CA ARG A 203 15.71 0.61 -3.56
C ARG A 203 14.50 -0.09 -2.93
N LEU A 204 13.28 0.41 -3.17
CA LEU A 204 12.07 -0.28 -2.70
C LEU A 204 11.88 -1.63 -3.41
N VAL A 205 12.17 -1.71 -4.72
CA VAL A 205 12.14 -2.98 -5.47
C VAL A 205 13.14 -3.98 -4.88
N GLU A 206 14.36 -3.54 -4.56
CA GLU A 206 15.35 -4.42 -3.93
C GLU A 206 14.91 -4.84 -2.51
N SER A 207 14.25 -3.94 -1.78
CA SER A 207 13.71 -4.23 -0.44
C SER A 207 12.59 -5.27 -0.46
N LEU A 208 11.78 -5.33 -1.54
CA LEU A 208 10.77 -6.39 -1.71
C LEU A 208 11.41 -7.78 -1.72
N LEU A 209 12.62 -7.92 -2.27
CA LEU A 209 13.31 -9.22 -2.38
C LEU A 209 13.70 -9.81 -1.02
N LEU A 210 13.74 -8.96 0.01
CA LEU A 210 14.10 -9.34 1.38
C LEU A 210 12.89 -9.82 2.20
N ILE A 211 11.68 -9.79 1.65
CA ILE A 211 10.47 -10.30 2.31
C ILE A 211 10.56 -11.84 2.35
N PRO A 212 10.75 -12.48 3.52
CA PRO A 212 10.60 -13.93 3.61
C PRO A 212 9.18 -14.35 3.26
N ALA A 213 9.06 -15.46 2.53
CA ALA A 213 7.77 -16.07 2.26
C ALA A 213 7.06 -16.40 3.58
N GLN A 214 5.75 -16.16 3.67
CA GLN A 214 4.99 -16.63 4.83
C GLN A 214 5.02 -18.17 4.83
N SER A 215 5.80 -18.76 5.74
CA SER A 215 5.77 -20.20 5.98
C SER A 215 4.38 -20.58 6.47
N LYS A 216 3.88 -21.74 6.00
CA LYS A 216 2.60 -22.33 6.45
C LYS A 216 2.68 -22.77 7.92
N GLU A 217 2.78 -21.86 8.86
CA GLU A 217 2.47 -22.15 10.27
C GLU A 217 0.97 -21.98 10.50
N CYS A 218 0.20 -22.91 9.93
CA CYS A 218 -1.22 -23.05 10.25
C CYS A 218 -1.65 -24.53 10.21
N SER A 219 -0.81 -25.42 10.77
CA SER A 219 -1.16 -26.84 10.96
C SER A 219 -1.09 -27.33 12.41
N GLU A 220 -0.70 -26.50 13.39
CA GLU A 220 -0.62 -26.96 14.79
C GLU A 220 -1.31 -25.99 15.76
N ALA A 221 -2.64 -26.06 15.76
CA ALA A 221 -3.46 -25.77 16.94
C ALA A 221 -4.80 -26.49 16.74
N ARG A 222 -4.79 -27.81 16.95
CA ARG A 222 -5.99 -28.59 17.25
C ARG A 222 -6.00 -28.88 18.74
#